data_AF-A0A212JJH9-F1
#
_entry.id   AF-A0A212JJH9-F1
#
_cell.length_a   1.000
_cell.length_b   1.000
_cell.length_c   1.000
_cell.angle_alpha   90.00
_cell.angle_beta   90.00
_cell.angle_gamma   90.00
#
_symmetry.space_group_name_H-M   'P 1'
#
loop_
_entity.id
_entity.type
_entity.pdbx_description
1 polymer ?
#
loop_
_entity_poly.entity_id
_entity_poly.type
_entity_poly.pdbx_seq_one_letter_code
_entity_poly.pdbx_strand_id
1 'polypeptide(L)'
;MKKYLICLVLTIALVQIAYGQSLNKLMDNLSKVENIETVKIGPFMMTLGKAFGGVGDIPVARGIHSMEVYDLSSCNSAVKQKLTDQMEKLKDGDGYETLLMAKDKDDNVRIMMKKKNNTISDMVILCMSANDPTIVKFSGKIKEEDLTELVQKYDK
;
A
#
# COMPACT_ATOMS: atom_id res chain seq x y z
N MET A 1 40.27 38.08 -14.85
CA MET A 1 40.52 36.64 -14.61
C MET A 1 39.64 36.17 -13.45
N LYS A 2 38.44 35.68 -13.76
CA LYS A 2 38.07 34.25 -13.63
C LYS A 2 38.24 33.70 -12.21
N LYS A 3 37.49 34.24 -11.25
CA LYS A 3 37.24 33.57 -9.95
C LYS A 3 35.74 33.30 -9.68
N TYR A 4 34.84 33.80 -10.55
CA TYR A 4 33.40 33.55 -10.49
C TYR A 4 32.91 32.53 -11.53
N LEU A 5 33.84 31.77 -12.13
CA LEU A 5 33.53 30.70 -13.09
C LEU A 5 33.27 29.33 -12.40
N ILE A 6 32.98 29.35 -11.10
CA ILE A 6 32.46 28.19 -10.35
C ILE A 6 30.92 28.26 -10.23
N CYS A 7 30.27 29.27 -10.85
CA CYS A 7 28.84 29.24 -11.20
C CYS A 7 28.52 28.34 -12.41
N LEU A 8 29.46 27.51 -12.85
CA LEU A 8 29.31 26.49 -13.88
C LEU A 8 29.49 25.16 -13.14
N VAL A 9 28.45 24.52 -12.62
CA VAL A 9 27.47 23.74 -13.39
C VAL A 9 26.14 23.72 -12.63
N LEU A 10 25.20 24.54 -13.11
CA LEU A 10 23.79 24.18 -13.17
C LEU A 10 23.67 22.76 -13.74
N THR A 11 23.39 21.74 -12.92
CA THR A 11 22.61 20.51 -13.24
C THR A 11 22.61 19.52 -12.07
N ILE A 12 22.07 19.91 -10.92
CA ILE A 12 21.24 18.96 -10.14
C ILE A 12 19.82 19.50 -10.11
N ALA A 13 19.40 20.05 -11.25
CA ALA A 13 18.02 20.03 -11.70
C ALA A 13 17.75 18.65 -12.31
N LEU A 14 17.85 17.62 -11.47
CA LEU A 14 17.09 16.39 -11.57
C LEU A 14 16.99 15.94 -10.11
N VAL A 15 16.02 16.50 -9.36
CA VAL A 15 15.18 15.58 -8.61
C VAL A 15 14.79 14.58 -9.67
N GLN A 16 15.47 13.44 -9.64
CA GLN A 16 15.01 12.30 -10.36
C GLN A 16 13.64 12.09 -9.73
N ILE A 17 12.60 12.63 -10.38
CA ILE A 17 11.34 11.93 -10.45
C ILE A 17 11.77 10.64 -11.12
N ALA A 18 12.28 9.74 -10.29
CA ALA A 18 12.35 8.36 -10.63
C ALA A 18 10.88 8.08 -10.90
N TYR A 19 10.52 8.08 -12.18
CA TYR A 19 9.33 7.41 -12.67
C TYR A 19 9.55 5.91 -12.43
N GLY A 20 9.90 5.53 -11.20
CA GLY A 20 9.75 4.20 -10.70
C GLY A 20 8.26 3.89 -10.73
N GLN A 21 7.96 2.61 -10.85
CA GLN A 21 6.59 2.16 -10.69
C GLN A 21 6.15 2.61 -9.29
N SER A 22 5.19 3.53 -9.28
CA SER A 22 4.70 4.18 -8.07
C SER A 22 3.37 3.55 -7.68
N LEU A 23 3.06 3.55 -6.39
CA LEU A 23 1.89 2.85 -5.89
C LEU A 23 0.60 3.40 -6.50
N ASN A 24 0.55 4.71 -6.75
CA ASN A 24 -0.59 5.33 -7.43
C ASN A 24 -0.78 4.79 -8.86
N LYS A 25 0.30 4.56 -9.62
CA LYS A 25 0.21 3.96 -10.96
C LYS A 25 -0.24 2.50 -10.90
N LEU A 26 0.21 1.74 -9.91
CA LEU A 26 -0.27 0.38 -9.69
C LEU A 26 -1.79 0.38 -9.42
N MET A 27 -2.26 1.24 -8.53
CA MET A 27 -3.68 1.38 -8.21
C MET A 27 -4.52 1.84 -9.42
N ASP A 28 -4.01 2.76 -10.23
CA ASP A 28 -4.65 3.21 -11.47
C ASP A 28 -4.68 2.12 -12.56
N ASN A 29 -3.71 1.20 -12.55
CA ASN A 29 -3.74 0.03 -13.43
C ASN A 29 -4.79 -0.99 -12.96
N LEU A 30 -4.91 -1.23 -11.65
CA LEU A 30 -5.92 -2.14 -11.10
C LEU A 30 -7.34 -1.70 -11.42
N SER A 31 -7.63 -0.39 -11.35
CA SER A 31 -8.97 0.12 -11.67
C SER A 31 -9.40 -0.13 -13.12
N LYS A 32 -8.46 -0.47 -14.01
CA LYS A 32 -8.68 -0.76 -15.44
C LYS A 32 -8.69 -2.26 -15.77
N VAL A 33 -8.36 -3.11 -14.80
CA VAL A 33 -8.32 -4.57 -14.99
C VAL A 33 -9.70 -5.14 -14.70
N GLU A 34 -10.24 -5.90 -15.64
CA GLU A 34 -11.49 -6.63 -15.48
C GLU A 34 -11.28 -7.88 -14.60
N ASN A 35 -12.32 -8.32 -13.90
CA ASN A 35 -12.33 -9.49 -13.00
C ASN A 35 -11.48 -9.36 -11.73
N ILE A 36 -11.24 -8.15 -11.22
CA ILE A 36 -10.72 -7.98 -9.86
C ILE A 36 -11.87 -8.04 -8.87
N GLU A 37 -11.82 -8.96 -7.92
CA GLU A 37 -12.75 -8.94 -6.79
C GLU A 37 -12.33 -7.83 -5.84
N THR A 38 -13.16 -6.79 -5.73
CA THR A 38 -12.88 -5.63 -4.89
C THR A 38 -13.89 -5.52 -3.77
N VAL A 39 -13.42 -5.62 -2.52
CA VAL A 39 -14.23 -5.38 -1.33
C VAL A 39 -13.82 -4.04 -0.73
N LYS A 40 -14.72 -3.05 -0.75
CA LYS A 40 -14.49 -1.72 -0.15
C LYS A 40 -15.31 -1.54 1.10
N ILE A 41 -14.68 -1.66 2.26
CA ILE A 41 -15.30 -1.43 3.56
C ILE A 41 -15.09 0.03 3.97
N GLY A 42 -16.09 0.88 3.77
CA GLY A 42 -16.07 2.27 4.23
C GLY A 42 -16.70 2.46 5.62
N PRO A 43 -16.70 3.71 6.16
CA PRO A 43 -17.22 4.01 7.49
C PRO A 43 -18.69 3.63 7.66
N PHE A 44 -19.47 3.77 6.59
CA PHE A 44 -20.88 3.39 6.56
C PHE A 44 -21.06 1.89 6.81
N MET A 45 -20.37 1.03 6.06
CA MET A 45 -20.47 -0.42 6.23
C MET A 45 -19.90 -0.89 7.57
N MET A 46 -18.84 -0.25 8.08
CA MET A 46 -18.36 -0.53 9.44
C MET A 46 -19.41 -0.16 10.50
N THR A 47 -20.11 0.95 10.32
CA THR A 47 -21.19 1.38 11.22
C THR A 47 -22.36 0.40 11.17
N LEU A 48 -22.75 -0.05 9.97
CA LEU A 48 -23.77 -1.09 9.82
C LEU A 48 -23.32 -2.40 10.48
N GLY A 49 -22.09 -2.85 10.23
CA GLY A 49 -21.53 -4.06 10.85
C GLY A 49 -21.49 -4.01 12.38
N LYS A 50 -21.26 -2.83 12.97
CA LYS A 50 -21.36 -2.61 14.42
C LYS A 50 -22.81 -2.61 14.90
N ALA A 51 -23.71 -1.93 14.18
CA ALA A 51 -25.13 -1.85 14.54
C ALA A 51 -25.86 -3.21 14.44
N PHE A 52 -25.42 -4.08 13.54
CA PHE A 52 -25.98 -5.42 13.32
C PHE A 52 -25.16 -6.55 13.97
N GLY A 53 -24.16 -6.23 14.79
CA GLY A 53 -23.38 -7.21 15.56
C GLY A 53 -22.44 -8.11 14.75
N GLY A 54 -22.28 -7.89 13.44
CA GLY A 54 -21.46 -8.73 12.55
C GLY A 54 -19.96 -8.44 12.57
N VAL A 55 -19.52 -7.30 13.13
CA VAL A 55 -18.11 -6.85 13.11
C VAL A 55 -17.63 -6.37 14.49
N GLY A 56 -18.35 -6.74 15.56
CA GLY A 56 -18.22 -6.15 16.91
C GLY A 56 -16.84 -6.26 17.57
N ASP A 57 -16.06 -7.29 17.24
CA ASP A 57 -14.83 -7.64 17.99
C ASP A 57 -13.56 -7.73 17.15
N ILE A 58 -13.59 -7.31 15.87
CA ILE A 58 -12.31 -7.05 15.20
C ILE A 58 -11.73 -5.82 15.90
N PRO A 59 -10.52 -5.87 16.48
CA PRO A 59 -9.81 -4.67 16.88
C PRO A 59 -9.47 -3.91 15.59
N VAL A 60 -10.48 -3.28 14.98
CA VAL A 60 -10.34 -2.38 13.85
C VAL A 60 -9.49 -1.26 14.42
N ALA A 61 -8.22 -1.21 13.98
CA ALA A 61 -7.25 -0.22 14.45
C ALA A 61 -7.95 1.14 14.54
N ARG A 62 -7.91 1.75 15.72
CA ARG A 62 -8.54 3.06 15.93
C ARG A 62 -8.00 3.99 14.83
N GLY A 63 -8.92 4.72 14.20
CA GLY A 63 -8.57 5.64 13.11
C GLY A 63 -8.56 5.04 11.70
N ILE A 64 -8.80 3.75 11.48
CA ILE A 64 -9.12 3.24 10.13
C ILE A 64 -10.51 3.75 9.72
N HIS A 65 -10.59 4.40 8.57
CA HIS A 65 -11.85 4.87 7.99
C HIS A 65 -12.30 3.98 6.83
N SER A 66 -11.37 3.42 6.07
CA SER A 66 -11.70 2.53 4.97
C SER A 66 -10.68 1.41 4.80
N MET A 67 -11.16 0.28 4.32
CA MET A 67 -10.36 -0.86 3.87
C MET A 67 -10.78 -1.20 2.44
N GLU A 68 -9.81 -1.45 1.56
CA GLU A 68 -10.01 -1.91 0.20
C GLU A 68 -9.18 -3.19 0.01
N VAL A 69 -9.82 -4.28 -0.37
CA VAL A 69 -9.16 -5.54 -0.71
C VAL A 69 -9.32 -5.75 -2.21
N TYR A 70 -8.22 -5.97 -2.90
CA TYR A 70 -8.15 -6.31 -4.32
C TYR A 70 -7.59 -7.73 -4.44
N ASP A 71 -8.46 -8.68 -4.72
CA ASP A 71 -8.09 -10.07 -4.97
C ASP A 71 -7.95 -10.31 -6.49
N LEU A 72 -6.78 -10.79 -6.89
CA LEU A 72 -6.39 -11.05 -8.28
C LEU A 72 -6.37 -12.55 -8.60
N SER A 73 -6.78 -13.41 -7.67
CA SER A 73 -6.79 -14.87 -7.83
C SER A 73 -7.64 -15.36 -9.00
N SER A 74 -8.72 -14.63 -9.33
CA SER A 74 -9.63 -14.88 -10.46
C SER A 74 -9.11 -14.36 -11.81
N CYS A 75 -8.05 -13.53 -11.83
CA CYS A 75 -7.49 -12.99 -13.06
C CYS A 75 -6.76 -14.07 -13.88
N ASN A 76 -6.56 -13.82 -15.18
CA ASN A 76 -5.72 -14.73 -15.98
C ASN A 76 -4.22 -14.61 -15.60
N SER A 77 -3.43 -15.64 -15.90
CA SER A 77 -2.03 -15.73 -15.49
C SER A 77 -1.16 -14.58 -16.00
N ALA A 78 -1.42 -14.04 -17.20
CA ALA A 78 -0.66 -12.92 -17.75
C ALA A 78 -0.90 -11.63 -16.94
N VAL A 79 -2.13 -11.40 -16.50
CA VAL A 79 -2.49 -10.27 -15.63
C VAL A 79 -1.86 -10.44 -14.25
N LYS A 80 -1.95 -11.64 -13.66
CA LYS A 80 -1.31 -11.94 -12.36
C LYS A 80 0.18 -11.67 -12.39
N GLN A 81 0.88 -12.20 -13.40
CA GLN A 81 2.32 -12.01 -13.57
C GLN A 81 2.67 -10.54 -13.75
N LYS A 82 1.94 -9.82 -14.63
CA LYS A 82 2.18 -8.39 -14.89
C LYS A 82 1.99 -7.52 -13.64
N LEU A 83 1.00 -7.82 -12.79
CA LEU A 83 0.76 -7.07 -11.56
C LEU A 83 1.76 -7.44 -10.46
N THR A 84 2.12 -8.71 -10.35
CA THR A 84 3.16 -9.19 -9.41
C THR A 84 4.50 -8.53 -9.73
N ASP A 85 4.92 -8.53 -10.99
CA ASP A 85 6.09 -7.82 -11.47
C ASP A 85 6.07 -6.32 -11.11
N GLN A 86 4.89 -5.69 -11.19
CA GLN A 86 4.74 -4.27 -10.84
C GLN A 86 4.88 -4.03 -9.35
N MET A 87 4.34 -4.93 -8.52
CA MET A 87 4.46 -4.88 -7.06
C MET A 87 5.92 -5.06 -6.62
N GLU A 88 6.66 -5.96 -7.26
CA GLU A 88 8.07 -6.22 -6.94
C GLU A 88 8.99 -5.05 -7.34
N LYS A 89 8.74 -4.45 -8.51
CA LYS A 89 9.53 -3.32 -9.04
C LYS A 89 9.14 -1.99 -8.43
N LEU A 90 8.07 -1.95 -7.63
CA LEU A 90 7.56 -0.77 -6.97
C LEU A 90 8.66 -0.09 -6.14
N LYS A 91 8.77 1.23 -6.23
CA LYS A 91 9.74 2.01 -5.45
C LYS A 91 9.00 2.91 -4.47
N ASP A 92 9.68 3.25 -3.38
CA ASP A 92 9.20 4.25 -2.43
C ASP A 92 9.05 5.59 -3.16
N GLY A 93 7.95 6.28 -2.91
CA GLY A 93 7.51 7.41 -3.73
C GLY A 93 6.04 7.76 -3.48
N ASP A 94 5.58 8.90 -4.01
CA ASP A 94 4.22 9.42 -3.80
C ASP A 94 3.82 9.62 -2.31
N GLY A 95 4.83 9.73 -1.43
CA GLY A 95 4.69 9.81 0.02
C GLY A 95 4.54 8.44 0.71
N TYR A 96 4.64 7.33 -0.03
CA TYR A 96 4.69 5.99 0.54
C TYR A 96 6.13 5.53 0.76
N GLU A 97 6.36 4.95 1.93
CA GLU A 97 7.64 4.38 2.35
C GLU A 97 7.45 2.91 2.74
N THR A 98 8.43 2.07 2.43
CA THR A 98 8.41 0.66 2.83
C THR A 98 8.70 0.52 4.32
N LEU A 99 7.76 -0.06 5.06
CA LEU A 99 7.94 -0.39 6.47
C LEU A 99 8.61 -1.76 6.63
N LEU A 100 8.12 -2.75 5.88
CA LEU A 100 8.57 -4.12 5.97
C LEU A 100 8.54 -4.78 4.59
N MET A 101 9.54 -5.61 4.31
CA MET A 101 9.52 -6.53 3.18
C MET A 101 9.97 -7.91 3.68
N ALA A 102 9.07 -8.88 3.59
CA ALA A 102 9.35 -10.29 3.83
C ALA A 102 9.43 -10.98 2.46
N LYS A 103 10.46 -11.81 2.28
CA LYS A 103 10.64 -12.59 1.06
C LYS A 103 10.73 -14.06 1.41
N ASP A 104 9.90 -14.87 0.77
CA ASP A 104 10.03 -16.32 0.74
C ASP A 104 10.26 -16.76 -0.72
N LYS A 105 10.50 -18.06 -0.94
CA LYS A 105 10.81 -18.61 -2.27
C LYS A 105 9.70 -18.35 -3.28
N ASP A 106 8.45 -18.46 -2.84
CA ASP A 106 7.28 -18.43 -3.71
C ASP A 106 6.33 -17.25 -3.41
N ASP A 107 6.39 -16.70 -2.19
CA ASP A 107 5.52 -15.62 -1.71
C ASP A 107 6.34 -14.47 -1.11
N ASN A 108 6.14 -13.28 -1.64
CA ASN A 108 6.71 -12.05 -1.09
C ASN A 108 5.61 -11.20 -0.47
N VAL A 109 5.88 -10.58 0.69
CA VAL A 109 4.97 -9.62 1.31
C VAL A 109 5.69 -8.30 1.51
N ARG A 110 5.07 -7.21 1.07
CA ARG A 110 5.57 -5.85 1.31
C ARG A 110 4.51 -4.98 1.94
N ILE A 111 4.87 -4.32 3.04
CA ILE A 111 4.03 -3.38 3.75
C ILE A 111 4.59 -1.97 3.54
N MET A 112 3.75 -1.08 3.00
CA MET A 112 4.08 0.32 2.76
C MET A 112 3.13 1.22 3.54
N MET A 113 3.62 2.38 3.96
CA MET A 113 2.82 3.36 4.69
C MET A 113 3.04 4.77 4.16
N LYS A 114 2.01 5.61 4.28
CA LYS A 114 2.07 7.04 4.02
C LYS A 114 1.68 7.79 5.29
N LYS A 115 2.53 8.72 5.72
CA LYS A 115 2.30 9.53 6.91
C LYS A 115 1.81 10.93 6.55
N LYS A 116 0.91 11.47 7.36
CA LYS A 116 0.45 12.86 7.32
C LYS A 116 0.23 13.36 8.75
N ASN A 117 0.87 14.48 9.11
CA ASN A 117 0.72 15.14 10.40
C ASN A 117 0.81 14.17 11.59
N ASN A 118 1.87 13.37 11.65
CA ASN A 118 2.14 12.40 12.73
C ASN A 118 1.15 11.23 12.84
N THR A 119 0.33 11.00 11.81
CA THR A 119 -0.55 9.83 11.70
C THR A 119 -0.29 9.11 10.39
N ILE A 120 -0.56 7.80 10.35
CA ILE A 120 -0.54 7.03 9.11
C ILE A 120 -1.86 7.30 8.39
N SER A 121 -1.78 7.93 7.22
CA SER A 121 -2.93 8.24 6.39
C SER A 121 -3.33 7.05 5.52
N ASP A 122 -2.35 6.29 5.05
CA ASP A 122 -2.56 5.09 4.24
C ASP A 122 -1.56 4.00 4.63
N MET A 123 -2.02 2.74 4.66
CA MET A 123 -1.18 1.55 4.77
C MET A 123 -1.58 0.59 3.66
N VAL A 124 -0.60 0.03 2.96
CA VAL A 124 -0.84 -0.92 1.87
C VAL A 124 0.01 -2.17 2.07
N ILE A 125 -0.64 -3.32 2.03
CA ILE A 125 -0.05 -4.65 2.08
C ILE A 125 -0.13 -5.24 0.68
N LEU A 126 1.03 -5.59 0.13
CA LEU A 126 1.20 -6.22 -1.17
C LEU A 126 1.60 -7.67 -0.93
N CYS A 127 0.66 -8.59 -1.14
CA CYS A 127 0.91 -10.03 -1.14
C CYS A 127 1.20 -10.43 -2.59
N MET A 128 2.46 -10.75 -2.86
CA MET A 128 2.99 -11.10 -4.16
C MET A 128 3.18 -12.61 -4.19
N SER A 129 2.10 -13.33 -4.49
CA SER A 129 2.13 -14.76 -4.79
C SER A 129 1.93 -14.98 -6.29
N ALA A 130 2.51 -16.05 -6.82
CA ALA A 130 2.29 -16.46 -8.20
C ALA A 130 0.82 -16.85 -8.47
N ASN A 131 0.12 -17.39 -7.47
CA ASN A 131 -1.21 -17.97 -7.64
C ASN A 131 -2.33 -17.01 -7.23
N ASP A 132 -2.16 -16.33 -6.09
CA ASP A 132 -3.17 -15.51 -5.42
C ASP A 132 -2.61 -14.13 -5.01
N PRO A 133 -2.15 -13.31 -5.96
CA PRO A 133 -1.70 -11.97 -5.65
C PRO A 133 -2.85 -11.14 -5.06
N THR A 134 -2.59 -10.45 -3.96
CA THR A 134 -3.62 -9.70 -3.22
C THR A 134 -3.07 -8.36 -2.75
N ILE A 135 -3.89 -7.32 -2.82
CA ILE A 135 -3.55 -6.00 -2.29
C ILE A 135 -4.59 -5.58 -1.27
N VAL A 136 -4.13 -5.25 -0.06
CA VAL A 136 -4.99 -4.71 1.00
C VAL A 136 -4.55 -3.29 1.31
N LYS A 137 -5.46 -2.34 1.18
CA LYS A 137 -5.24 -0.93 1.50
C LYS A 137 -6.13 -0.48 2.63
N PHE A 138 -5.54 0.17 3.61
CA PHE A 138 -6.22 0.87 4.70
C PHE A 138 -6.00 2.37 4.53
N SER A 139 -7.05 3.17 4.74
CA SER A 139 -6.93 4.63 4.80
C SER A 139 -7.60 5.16 6.06
N GLY A 140 -7.00 6.19 6.66
CA GLY A 140 -7.40 6.62 7.99
C GLY A 140 -6.58 7.75 8.60
N LYS A 141 -6.66 7.86 9.92
CA LYS A 141 -5.77 8.63 10.80
C LYS A 141 -5.29 7.67 11.89
N ILE A 142 -4.46 6.71 11.50
CA ILE A 142 -4.01 5.63 12.36
C ILE A 142 -2.80 6.11 13.15
N LYS A 143 -2.77 5.90 14.47
CA LYS A 143 -1.57 6.18 15.26
C LYS A 143 -0.65 4.96 15.22
N GLU A 144 0.67 5.20 15.27
CA GLU A 144 1.66 4.11 15.29
C GLU A 144 1.50 3.20 16.53
N GLU A 145 1.07 3.78 17.65
CA GLU A 145 0.73 3.06 18.89
C GLU A 145 -0.37 2.02 18.65
N ASP A 146 -1.42 2.37 17.90
CA ASP A 146 -2.54 1.48 17.60
C ASP A 146 -2.11 0.27 16.74
N LEU A 147 -1.08 0.42 15.90
CA LEU A 147 -0.50 -0.69 15.14
C LEU A 147 0.33 -1.63 16.02
N THR A 148 1.04 -1.07 17.00
CA THR A 148 1.87 -1.85 17.94
C THR A 148 1.00 -2.74 18.83
N GLU A 149 -0.13 -2.22 19.30
CA GLU A 149 -1.13 -3.00 20.05
C GLU A 149 -1.69 -4.18 19.23
N LEU A 150 -1.89 -3.99 17.92
CA LEU A 150 -2.36 -5.06 17.04
C LEU A 150 -1.32 -6.17 16.88
N VAL A 151 -0.07 -5.83 16.59
CA VAL A 151 1.00 -6.83 16.43
C VAL A 151 1.15 -7.67 17.70
N GLN A 152 1.17 -7.03 18.88
CA GLN A 152 1.30 -7.74 20.16
C GLN A 152 0.11 -8.64 20.50
N LYS A 153 -1.09 -8.33 19.99
CA LYS A 153 -2.29 -9.15 20.24
C LYS A 153 -2.30 -10.45 19.42
N TYR A 154 -1.61 -10.49 18.27
CA TYR A 154 -1.53 -11.65 17.38
C TYR A 154 -0.19 -12.40 17.46
N ASP A 155 0.82 -11.86 18.15
CA ASP A 155 2.10 -12.53 18.45
C ASP A 155 2.02 -13.43 19.72
N LYS A 156 0.84 -14.04 19.97
CA LYS A 156 0.56 -14.94 21.10
C LYS A 156 0.16 -16.33 20.65
#